data_AF-A0A9P6PF83-F1
#
_entry.id   AF-A0A9P6PF83-F1
#
_cell.length_a   1.000
_cell.length_b   1.000
_cell.length_c   1.000
_cell.angle_alpha   90.00
_cell.angle_beta   90.00
_cell.angle_gamma   90.00
#
_symmetry.space_group_name_H-M   'P 1'
#
loop_
_entity.id
_entity.type
_entity.pdbx_description
1 polymer ?
#
loop_
_entity_poly.entity_id
_entity_poly.type
_entity_poly.pdbx_seq_one_letter_code
_entity_poly.pdbx_strand_id
1 'polypeptide(L)' 'NWKLRELTLGFEHITGRHTSTVLMQSFVGVVERFGLQRKITAITSDNGANVVKMMRDLEAFTAQNSDR' A
#
# COMPACT_ATOMS: atom_id res chain seq x y z
N ASN A 1 -23.75 0.88 -15.55
CA ASN A 1 -23.80 -0.25 -14.59
C ASN A 1 -22.42 -0.53 -14.03
N TRP A 2 -22.15 -0.07 -12.80
CA TRP A 2 -20.93 -0.43 -12.06
C TRP A 2 -21.04 -1.87 -11.55
N LYS A 3 -19.92 -2.60 -11.52
CA LYS A 3 -19.85 -3.96 -10.98
C LYS A 3 -18.61 -4.07 -10.09
N LEU A 4 -18.81 -4.41 -8.82
CA LEU A 4 -17.72 -4.69 -7.89
C LEU A 4 -16.89 -5.87 -8.42
N ARG A 5 -15.57 -5.76 -8.29
CA ARG A 5 -14.61 -6.83 -8.61
C ARG A 5 -13.64 -6.95 -7.45
N GLU A 6 -13.36 -8.19 -7.09
CA GLU A 6 -12.32 -8.55 -6.12
C GLU A 6 -11.19 -9.23 -6.87
N LEU A 7 -9.95 -8.81 -6.61
CA LEU A 7 -8.77 -9.32 -7.29
C LEU A 7 -7.57 -9.26 -6.36
N THR A 8 -6.75 -10.31 -6.37
CA THR A 8 -5.43 -10.31 -5.76
C THR A 8 -4.42 -9.71 -6.73
N LEU A 9 -3.80 -8.57 -6.36
CA LEU A 9 -2.81 -7.89 -7.20
C LEU A 9 -1.39 -8.46 -7.03
N GLY A 10 -1.04 -8.91 -5.83
CA GLY A 10 0.29 -9.43 -5.53
C GLY A 10 0.28 -10.34 -4.31
N PHE A 11 1.22 -11.29 -4.31
CA PHE A 11 1.53 -12.16 -3.19
C PHE A 11 3.05 -12.23 -3.07
N GLU A 12 3.62 -11.25 -2.37
CA GLU A 12 5.06 -11.03 -2.33
C GLU A 12 5.65 -11.77 -1.12
N HIS A 13 6.64 -12.62 -1.36
CA HIS A 13 7.37 -13.28 -0.28
C HIS A 13 8.42 -12.33 0.29
N ILE A 14 8.18 -11.85 1.51
CA ILE A 14 9.11 -11.00 2.23
C ILE A 14 10.02 -11.88 3.09
N THR A 15 11.31 -11.88 2.80
CA THR A 15 12.31 -12.60 3.59
C THR A 15 13.01 -11.68 4.60
N GLY A 16 13.32 -12.18 5.79
CA GLY A 16 14.09 -11.43 6.80
C GLY A 16 13.20 -10.61 7.73
N ARG A 17 13.61 -9.39 8.10
CA ARG A 17 12.86 -8.56 9.05
C ARG A 17 11.66 -7.88 8.39
N HIS A 18 10.46 -8.17 8.88
CA HIS A 18 9.20 -7.58 8.40
C HIS A 18 8.96 -6.19 9.00
N THR A 19 9.89 -5.26 8.77
CA THR A 19 9.77 -3.87 9.25
C THR A 19 8.73 -3.09 8.44
N SER A 20 8.21 -1.98 8.99
CA SER A 20 7.26 -1.11 8.28
C SER A 20 7.80 -0.64 6.93
N THR A 21 9.08 -0.32 6.84
CA THR A 21 9.74 0.12 5.60
C THR A 21 9.77 -0.98 4.53
N VAL A 22 10.05 -2.23 4.91
CA VAL A 22 10.06 -3.35 3.96
C VAL A 22 8.64 -3.62 3.43
N LEU A 23 7.63 -3.56 4.31
CA LEU A 23 6.22 -3.69 3.92
C LEU A 23 5.81 -2.57 2.96
N MET A 24 6.19 -1.32 3.27
CA MET A 24 5.95 -0.15 2.43
C MET A 24 6.55 -0.33 1.03
N GLN A 25 7.82 -0.74 0.94
CA GLN A 25 8.49 -0.97 -0.33
C GLN A 25 7.80 -2.06 -1.16
N SER A 26 7.40 -3.16 -0.53
CA SER A 26 6.67 -4.23 -1.20
C SER A 26 5.31 -3.75 -1.72
N PHE A 27 4.57 -2.99 -0.91
CA PHE A 27 3.27 -2.42 -1.31
C PHE A 27 3.41 -1.44 -2.48
N VAL A 28 4.31 -0.46 -2.37
CA VAL A 28 4.57 0.53 -3.44
C VAL A 28 4.99 -0.17 -4.72
N GLY A 29 5.84 -1.20 -4.64
CA GLY A 29 6.25 -1.97 -5.82
C GLY A 29 5.08 -2.63 -6.55
N VAL A 30 4.08 -3.16 -5.83
CA VAL A 30 2.86 -3.70 -6.45
C VAL A 30 2.03 -2.58 -7.09
N VAL A 31 1.85 -1.46 -6.39
CA VAL A 31 1.08 -0.31 -6.91
C VAL A 31 1.71 0.25 -8.20
N GLU A 32 3.03 0.36 -8.24
CA GLU A 32 3.77 0.82 -9.42
C GLU A 32 3.69 -0.16 -10.58
N ARG A 33 3.85 -1.46 -10.32
CA ARG A 33 3.76 -2.54 -11.33
C ARG A 33 2.46 -2.49 -12.12
N PHE A 34 1.35 -2.11 -11.48
CA PHE A 34 0.02 -2.01 -12.11
C PHE A 34 -0.39 -0.58 -12.48
N GLY A 35 0.46 0.43 -12.26
CA GLY A 35 0.14 1.83 -12.56
C GLY A 35 -1.07 2.37 -11.77
N LEU A 36 -1.15 2.02 -10.48
CA LEU A 36 -2.30 2.31 -9.61
C LEU A 36 -2.12 3.53 -8.70
N GLN A 37 -1.00 4.25 -8.78
CA GLN A 37 -0.62 5.31 -7.84
C GLN A 37 -1.71 6.37 -7.63
N ARG A 38 -2.48 6.68 -8.69
CA ARG A 38 -3.57 7.68 -8.68
C ARG A 38 -4.97 7.06 -8.66
N LYS A 39 -5.08 5.76 -8.43
CA LYS A 39 -6.32 4.96 -8.52
C LYS A 39 -6.71 4.30 -7.20
N ILE A 40 -6.00 4.62 -6.12
CA ILE A 40 -6.26 4.12 -4.78
C ILE A 40 -7.11 5.14 -4.04
N THR A 41 -8.32 4.75 -3.65
CA THR A 41 -9.22 5.61 -2.87
C THR A 41 -9.13 5.33 -1.37
N ALA A 42 -8.94 4.07 -1.00
CA ALA A 42 -8.84 3.64 0.38
C ALA A 42 -7.95 2.40 0.49
N ILE A 43 -7.28 2.28 1.63
CA ILE A 43 -6.49 1.11 2.01
C ILE A 43 -6.95 0.71 3.41
N THR A 44 -7.24 -0.56 3.60
CA THR A 44 -7.56 -1.14 4.90
C THR A 44 -6.54 -2.20 5.27
N SER A 45 -6.25 -2.33 6.55
CA SER A 45 -5.25 -3.28 7.06
C SER A 45 -5.65 -3.83 8.42
N ASP A 46 -4.90 -4.84 8.89
CA ASP A 46 -4.99 -5.30 10.28
C ASP A 46 -4.28 -4.34 11.26
N ASN A 47 -4.25 -4.72 12.54
CA ASN A 47 -3.64 -3.96 13.63
C ASN A 47 -2.18 -4.38 13.93
N GLY A 48 -1.50 -5.08 13.02
CA GLY A 48 -0.09 -5.45 13.20
C GLY A 48 0.79 -4.20 13.35
N ALA A 49 1.64 -4.14 14.37
CA ALA A 49 2.37 -2.90 14.71
C ALA A 49 3.18 -2.30 13.55
N ASN A 50 3.82 -3.15 12.74
CA ASN A 50 4.58 -2.70 11.57
C ASN A 50 3.68 -2.22 10.43
N VAL A 51 2.48 -2.79 10.29
CA VAL A 51 1.48 -2.40 9.31
C VAL A 51 0.84 -1.07 9.71
N VAL A 52 0.47 -0.91 10.97
CA VAL A 52 -0.02 0.37 11.52
C VAL A 52 0.99 1.49 11.31
N LYS A 53 2.27 1.22 11.55
CA LYS A 53 3.34 2.19 11.27
C LYS A 53 3.46 2.49 9.77
N MET A 54 3.43 1.47 8.91
CA MET A 54 3.45 1.63 7.45
C MET A 54 2.31 2.53 6.97
N MET A 55 1.09 2.34 7.49
CA MET A 55 -0.08 3.14 7.11
C MET A 55 0.11 4.62 7.47
N ARG A 56 0.68 4.93 8.63
CA ARG A 56 1.01 6.32 9.01
C ARG A 56 2.07 6.93 8.10
N ASP A 57 3.10 6.15 7.76
CA ASP A 57 4.16 6.60 6.85
C ASP A 57 3.59 6.88 5.43
N LEU A 58 2.62 6.07 4.99
CA LEU A 58 1.93 6.23 3.71
C LEU A 58 0.98 7.43 3.68
N GLU A 59 0.24 7.68 4.75
CA GLU A 59 -0.57 8.91 4.91
C GLU A 59 0.32 10.15 4.83
N ALA A 60 1.45 10.16 5.54
CA ALA A 60 2.40 11.28 5.49
C ALA A 60 2.99 11.49 4.08
N PHE A 61 3.33 10.40 3.38
CA PHE A 61 3.84 10.46 2.01
C PHE A 61 2.80 10.99 1.00
N THR A 62 1.54 10.60 1.14
CA THR A 62 0.47 11.01 0.21
C THR A 62 0.00 12.45 0.47
N ALA A 63 0.02 12.91 1.73
CA ALA A 63 -0.28 14.30 2.07
C ALA A 63 0.69 15.30 1.40
N GLN A 64 1.97 14.94 1.26
CA GLN A 64 2.98 15.77 0.57
C GLN A 64 2.75 15.88 -0.96
N ASN A 65 1.93 14.99 -1.52
CA ASN A 65 1.64 14.92 -2.96
C ASN A 65 0.28 15.52 -3.35
N SER A 66 -0.45 16.10 -2.39
CA SER A 66 -1.81 16.61 -2.60
C SER A 66 -1.89 18.01 -3.24
N ASP A 67 -0.75 18.63 -3.60
CA ASP A 67 -0.65 19.97 -4.21
C ASP A 67 -0.27 19.96 -5.73
N ARG A 68 -0.71 18.98 -6.53
CA ARG A 68 -0.55 19.01 -8.00
C ARG A 68 -1.76 18.51 -8.78
#